data_AF-A0AAW0DAC3-F1
#
_entry.id   AF-A0AAW0DAC3-F1
#
_cell.length_a   1.000
_cell.length_b   1.000
_cell.length_c   1.000
_cell.angle_alpha   90.00
_cell.angle_beta   90.00
_cell.angle_gamma   90.00
#
_symmetry.space_group_name_H-M   'P 1'
#
loop_
_entity.id
_entity.type
_entity.pdbx_description
1 polymer ?
#
loop_
_entity_poly.entity_id
_entity_poly.type
_entity_poly.pdbx_seq_one_letter_code
_entity_poly.pdbx_strand_id
1 'polypeptide(L)'
;MKFLCSSLAFLALLPHAFAAFWSDDVRLKHGRGLWAGLVTTINTNNGDITSLVFNGKQLQDSSKFTQLSSGLGSASVSSSVANNVAKITITTSTIVNGTPISLGVNTIYIGTSITAEPDVGELRLIARLSKSALPNGTAIEGSDVFLINGQTRSKFYSSVPFIRDQVHGGPFFRDINNQGSAQQELYWYMNSNHEQTETYRTGFFGPYALAITSGGAPSASLNTTFMDSLGLRGYVAASAVYNFCAGSYSGTLSGTAVTIGFKNSAAQYWVAASGSSINLSSSLSVPSVIWRIAGFLNADKIESMHPVLYISGCLDDSLFRSDTRMSKWGAASSFPMAQFKAVNNPTTIKWTASSSQIGARTLRIRTTEAFAGGRPQITVNSFTSSAPAAPPAVDSRGVTRGTWRGLNQVCKWFWCQSLVLFR
;
A
#
# COMPACT_ATOMS: atom_id res chain seq x y z
N MET A 1 -47.83 -53.68 21.22
CA MET A 1 -47.45 -52.38 20.60
C MET A 1 -46.30 -51.80 21.40
N LYS A 2 -45.23 -51.32 20.75
CA LYS A 2 -44.07 -50.69 21.40
C LYS A 2 -44.16 -49.17 21.24
N PHE A 3 -44.10 -48.40 22.32
CA PHE A 3 -43.58 -47.02 22.31
C PHE A 3 -43.22 -46.59 23.73
N LEU A 4 -41.91 -46.42 23.99
CA LEU A 4 -41.40 -45.49 24.98
C LEU A 4 -40.04 -45.00 24.46
N CYS A 5 -40.03 -43.80 23.86
CA CYS A 5 -38.81 -43.15 23.39
C CYS A 5 -38.55 -41.96 24.31
N SER A 6 -37.63 -42.12 25.26
CA SER A 6 -37.28 -41.04 26.18
C SER A 6 -36.51 -39.95 25.43
N SER A 7 -37.07 -38.75 25.40
CA SER A 7 -36.46 -37.60 24.72
C SER A 7 -35.30 -37.07 25.56
N LEU A 8 -34.07 -37.35 25.17
CA LEU A 8 -32.90 -36.72 25.77
C LEU A 8 -32.93 -35.23 25.41
N ALA A 9 -33.22 -34.37 26.39
CA ALA A 9 -33.19 -32.92 26.22
C ALA A 9 -31.74 -32.47 25.99
N PHE A 10 -31.36 -32.28 24.73
CA PHE A 10 -30.11 -31.61 24.38
C PHE A 10 -30.18 -30.16 24.88
N LEU A 11 -29.57 -29.89 26.03
CA LEU A 11 -29.38 -28.53 26.52
C LEU A 11 -28.39 -27.82 25.59
N ALA A 12 -28.92 -27.12 24.59
CA ALA A 12 -28.15 -26.36 23.63
C ALA A 12 -27.45 -25.20 24.36
N LEU A 13 -26.21 -25.44 24.80
CA LEU A 13 -25.33 -24.42 25.36
C LEU A 13 -25.23 -23.24 24.37
N LEU A 14 -25.75 -22.09 24.81
CA LEU A 14 -25.68 -20.86 24.03
C LEU A 14 -24.22 -20.55 23.66
N PRO A 15 -23.95 -20.05 22.45
CA PRO A 15 -22.59 -19.76 22.02
C PRO A 15 -22.03 -18.62 22.87
N HIS A 16 -20.85 -18.83 23.45
CA HIS A 16 -20.11 -17.83 24.20
C HIS A 16 -18.70 -17.66 23.61
N ALA A 17 -18.25 -16.42 23.44
CA ALA A 17 -16.83 -16.14 23.24
C ALA A 17 -16.11 -16.27 24.58
N PHE A 18 -15.07 -17.10 24.66
CA PHE A 18 -14.31 -17.32 25.88
C PHE A 18 -12.97 -16.58 25.84
N ALA A 19 -12.76 -15.71 26.82
CA ALA A 19 -11.47 -15.14 27.14
C ALA A 19 -11.06 -15.60 28.54
N ALA A 20 -9.78 -15.95 28.71
CA ALA A 20 -9.18 -16.32 29.98
C ALA A 20 -8.06 -15.33 30.30
N PHE A 21 -8.03 -14.87 31.54
CA PHE A 21 -7.20 -13.74 31.98
C PHE A 21 -6.20 -14.21 33.04
N TRP A 22 -4.96 -13.81 32.87
CA TRP A 22 -3.85 -14.02 33.81
C TRP A 22 -3.14 -12.68 34.05
N SER A 23 -2.23 -12.62 35.03
CA SER A 23 -1.51 -11.38 35.35
C SER A 23 -0.69 -10.85 34.17
N ASP A 24 -0.11 -11.75 33.38
CA ASP A 24 0.92 -11.41 32.39
C ASP A 24 0.38 -11.46 30.95
N ASP A 25 -0.67 -12.25 30.70
CA ASP A 25 -1.24 -12.52 29.37
C ASP A 25 -2.78 -12.52 29.39
N VAL A 26 -3.38 -12.08 28.28
CA VAL A 26 -4.78 -12.37 27.93
C VAL A 26 -4.84 -13.45 26.86
N ARG A 27 -5.66 -14.49 27.06
CA ARG A 27 -5.89 -15.57 26.09
C ARG A 27 -7.30 -15.53 25.54
N LEU A 28 -7.43 -15.37 24.22
CA LEU A 28 -8.70 -15.36 23.49
C LEU A 28 -8.90 -16.69 22.76
N LYS A 29 -10.03 -17.36 22.97
CA LYS A 29 -10.43 -18.53 22.18
C LYS A 29 -11.49 -18.15 21.15
N HIS A 30 -11.17 -18.38 19.88
CA HIS A 30 -12.00 -18.02 18.74
C HIS A 30 -12.79 -19.24 18.25
N GLY A 31 -14.12 -19.18 18.23
CA GLY A 31 -14.97 -20.18 17.56
C GLY A 31 -15.98 -20.93 18.43
N ARG A 32 -16.77 -21.81 17.78
CA ARG A 32 -17.84 -22.61 18.38
C ARG A 32 -17.40 -24.08 18.59
N GLY A 33 -17.84 -24.69 19.70
CA GLY A 33 -17.78 -26.14 19.93
C GLY A 33 -16.38 -26.70 20.26
N LEU A 34 -16.31 -28.03 20.35
CA LEU A 34 -15.11 -28.79 20.74
C LEU A 34 -13.93 -28.68 19.75
N TRP A 35 -14.14 -28.10 18.57
CA TRP A 35 -13.13 -27.94 17.51
C TRP A 35 -12.95 -26.47 17.07
N ALA A 36 -13.26 -25.52 17.96
CA ALA A 36 -12.94 -24.09 17.78
C ALA A 36 -11.42 -23.86 17.74
N GLY A 37 -10.92 -23.42 16.58
CA GLY A 37 -9.54 -23.67 16.16
C GLY A 37 -8.46 -22.70 16.64
N LEU A 38 -8.73 -21.40 16.69
CA LEU A 38 -7.72 -20.37 16.99
C LEU A 38 -7.70 -19.95 18.47
N VAL A 39 -6.52 -19.97 19.07
CA VAL A 39 -6.21 -19.35 20.37
C VAL A 39 -5.14 -18.27 20.18
N THR A 40 -5.46 -17.05 20.57
CA THR A 40 -4.56 -15.88 20.52
C THR A 40 -4.10 -15.53 21.93
N THR A 41 -2.80 -15.33 22.15
CA THR A 41 -2.25 -14.81 23.41
C THR A 41 -1.68 -13.42 23.19
N ILE A 42 -2.03 -12.48 24.08
CA ILE A 42 -1.60 -11.07 24.06
C ILE A 42 -0.92 -10.76 25.38
N ASN A 43 0.30 -10.24 25.33
CA ASN A 43 1.05 -9.83 26.52
C ASN A 43 0.46 -8.53 27.09
N THR A 44 0.19 -8.52 28.40
CA THR A 44 -0.49 -7.41 29.08
C THR A 44 0.40 -6.19 29.35
N ASN A 45 1.73 -6.34 29.29
CA ASN A 45 2.68 -5.28 29.58
C ASN A 45 2.99 -4.39 28.36
N ASN A 46 2.77 -4.90 27.14
CA ASN A 46 3.11 -4.21 25.88
C ASN A 46 2.09 -4.35 24.73
N GLY A 47 1.12 -5.27 24.83
CA GLY A 47 0.10 -5.50 23.81
C GLY A 47 0.53 -6.40 22.63
N ASP A 48 1.71 -7.00 22.68
CA ASP A 48 2.21 -7.89 21.63
C ASP A 48 1.39 -9.19 21.55
N ILE A 49 1.09 -9.67 20.35
CA ILE A 49 0.53 -11.01 20.14
C ILE A 49 1.68 -12.03 20.16
N THR A 50 1.78 -12.76 21.28
CA THR A 50 2.86 -13.71 21.58
C THR A 50 2.58 -15.14 21.15
N SER A 51 1.31 -15.47 20.84
CA SER A 51 0.91 -16.79 20.36
C SER A 51 -0.32 -16.75 19.47
N LEU A 52 -0.33 -17.58 18.42
CA LEU A 52 -1.42 -17.78 17.47
C LEU A 52 -1.54 -19.28 17.18
N VAL A 53 -2.17 -20.04 18.08
CA VAL A 53 -2.34 -21.49 17.92
C VAL A 53 -3.61 -21.76 17.12
N PHE A 54 -3.48 -22.22 15.88
CA PHE A 54 -4.62 -22.60 15.03
C PHE A 54 -4.66 -24.12 14.82
N ASN A 55 -5.75 -24.77 15.20
CA ASN A 55 -5.93 -26.23 15.15
C ASN A 55 -4.75 -27.01 15.77
N GLY A 56 -4.25 -26.52 16.91
CA GLY A 56 -3.10 -27.10 17.61
C GLY A 56 -1.72 -26.70 17.04
N LYS A 57 -1.65 -26.02 15.89
CA LYS A 57 -0.40 -25.56 15.29
C LYS A 57 -0.09 -24.11 15.70
N GLN A 58 1.05 -23.88 16.33
CA GLN A 58 1.58 -22.52 16.55
C GLN A 58 1.92 -21.87 15.21
N LEU A 59 1.33 -20.71 14.93
CA LEU A 59 1.59 -19.90 13.74
C LEU A 59 2.47 -18.68 14.05
N GLN A 60 2.43 -18.17 15.29
CA GLN A 60 3.24 -17.03 15.73
C GLN A 60 4.71 -17.45 15.83
N ASP A 61 5.59 -16.64 15.22
CA ASP A 61 7.04 -16.82 15.33
C ASP A 61 7.53 -16.46 16.75
N SER A 62 8.51 -17.21 17.26
CA SER A 62 9.04 -17.06 18.63
C SER A 62 10.21 -16.09 18.76
N SER A 63 10.84 -15.66 17.66
CA SER A 63 11.99 -14.75 17.71
C SER A 63 11.57 -13.27 17.83
N LYS A 64 10.41 -12.90 17.28
CA LYS A 64 9.80 -11.58 17.45
C LYS A 64 8.30 -11.63 17.18
N PHE A 65 7.52 -10.93 18.01
CA PHE A 65 6.06 -11.06 18.08
C PHE A 65 5.25 -10.16 17.13
N THR A 66 4.00 -10.53 16.90
CA THR A 66 3.06 -9.72 16.11
C THR A 66 2.73 -8.42 16.85
N GLN A 67 2.92 -7.28 16.17
CA GLN A 67 3.12 -5.97 16.81
C GLN A 67 2.46 -4.83 16.04
N LEU A 68 2.12 -3.74 16.74
CA LEU A 68 1.93 -2.42 16.14
C LEU A 68 3.28 -1.71 15.96
N SER A 69 3.44 -1.01 14.83
CA SER A 69 4.66 -0.37 14.33
C SER A 69 5.91 -1.27 14.42
N SER A 70 6.65 -1.23 15.52
CA SER A 70 7.87 -2.04 15.75
C SER A 70 7.89 -2.74 17.12
N GLY A 71 6.72 -2.79 17.78
CA GLY A 71 6.55 -3.06 19.22
C GLY A 71 6.29 -1.75 19.96
N LEU A 72 5.36 -1.76 20.91
CA LEU A 72 4.99 -0.56 21.69
C LEU A 72 5.93 -0.29 22.88
N GLY A 73 6.81 -1.25 23.21
CA GLY A 73 7.67 -1.22 24.39
C GLY A 73 6.88 -1.51 25.66
N SER A 74 5.98 -0.60 26.04
CA SER A 74 5.01 -0.79 27.13
C SER A 74 3.65 -0.19 26.78
N ALA A 75 2.58 -0.82 27.26
CA ALA A 75 1.21 -0.37 27.08
C ALA A 75 0.34 -0.82 28.27
N SER A 76 -0.70 -0.05 28.57
CA SER A 76 -1.79 -0.51 29.43
C SER A 76 -2.72 -1.38 28.60
N VAL A 77 -2.86 -2.65 28.97
CA VAL A 77 -3.77 -3.61 28.31
C VAL A 77 -4.95 -3.91 29.22
N SER A 78 -6.16 -3.66 28.72
CA SER A 78 -7.42 -4.02 29.39
C SER A 78 -8.27 -4.90 28.49
N SER A 79 -9.23 -5.62 29.09
CA SER A 79 -10.04 -6.60 28.36
C SER A 79 -11.48 -6.65 28.88
N SER A 80 -12.41 -6.99 27.99
CA SER A 80 -13.83 -7.13 28.28
C SER A 80 -14.47 -8.15 27.35
N VAL A 81 -15.54 -8.81 27.81
CA VAL A 81 -16.37 -9.70 26.99
C VAL A 81 -17.83 -9.29 27.16
N ALA A 82 -18.50 -8.98 26.05
CA ALA A 82 -19.92 -8.65 26.00
C ALA A 82 -20.50 -9.07 24.65
N ASN A 83 -21.76 -9.53 24.60
CA ASN A 83 -22.46 -9.87 23.36
C ASN A 83 -21.68 -10.79 22.41
N ASN A 84 -20.94 -11.76 22.95
CA ASN A 84 -20.04 -12.67 22.20
C ASN A 84 -18.89 -12.00 21.43
N VAL A 85 -18.52 -10.80 21.85
CA VAL A 85 -17.33 -10.07 21.43
C VAL A 85 -16.36 -10.02 22.60
N ALA A 86 -15.13 -10.47 22.39
CA ALA A 86 -14.03 -10.16 23.31
C ALA A 86 -13.27 -8.94 22.77
N LYS A 87 -13.29 -7.82 23.51
CA LYS A 87 -12.55 -6.59 23.19
C LYS A 87 -11.35 -6.46 24.12
N ILE A 88 -10.16 -6.45 23.54
CA ILE A 88 -8.93 -5.99 24.20
C ILE A 88 -8.71 -4.53 23.83
N THR A 89 -8.21 -3.73 24.76
CA THR A 89 -7.83 -2.33 24.53
C THR A 89 -6.39 -2.14 24.95
N ILE A 90 -5.53 -1.83 23.99
CA ILE A 90 -4.11 -1.53 24.20
C ILE A 90 -3.94 0.00 24.11
N THR A 91 -3.35 0.59 25.16
CA THR A 91 -3.22 2.04 25.32
C THR A 91 -1.79 2.44 25.67
N THR A 92 -1.26 3.42 24.94
CA THR A 92 -0.03 4.18 25.21
C THR A 92 -0.37 5.68 25.29
N SER A 93 0.63 6.56 25.36
CA SER A 93 0.43 8.02 25.27
C SER A 93 -0.12 8.49 23.91
N THR A 94 0.23 7.79 22.82
CA THR A 94 -0.12 8.16 21.44
C THR A 94 -1.17 7.26 20.81
N ILE A 95 -1.20 5.97 21.15
CA ILE A 95 -2.18 4.99 20.68
C ILE A 95 -3.20 4.74 21.79
N VAL A 96 -4.45 5.11 21.60
CA VAL A 96 -5.43 5.04 22.70
C VAL A 96 -6.31 3.78 22.64
N ASN A 97 -6.64 3.33 21.43
CA ASN A 97 -7.40 2.11 21.18
C ASN A 97 -6.71 1.33 20.05
N GLY A 98 -5.60 0.66 20.36
CA GLY A 98 -5.14 -0.48 19.54
C GLY A 98 -5.93 -1.70 19.98
N THR A 99 -7.13 -1.90 19.45
CA THR A 99 -8.08 -2.89 20.00
C THR A 99 -8.18 -4.14 19.13
N PRO A 100 -7.43 -5.23 19.42
CA PRO A 100 -7.75 -6.52 18.85
C PRO A 100 -9.06 -7.03 19.46
N ILE A 101 -10.00 -7.35 18.58
CA ILE A 101 -11.36 -7.76 18.89
C ILE A 101 -11.59 -9.13 18.26
N SER A 102 -12.07 -10.07 19.07
CA SER A 102 -12.38 -11.45 18.65
C SER A 102 -13.88 -11.69 18.63
N LEU A 103 -14.36 -12.26 17.53
CA LEU A 103 -15.72 -12.71 17.31
C LEU A 103 -15.71 -14.08 16.65
N GLY A 104 -16.25 -15.10 17.34
CA GLY A 104 -16.96 -16.27 16.78
C GLY A 104 -16.33 -17.18 15.71
N VAL A 105 -15.20 -16.80 15.12
CA VAL A 105 -14.49 -17.40 13.98
C VAL A 105 -13.00 -17.04 14.07
N ASN A 106 -12.14 -17.74 13.33
CA ASN A 106 -10.67 -17.62 13.38
C ASN A 106 -10.17 -16.32 12.71
N THR A 107 -10.53 -15.17 13.29
CA THR A 107 -10.23 -13.84 12.76
C THR A 107 -10.03 -12.87 13.92
N ILE A 108 -9.01 -12.03 13.81
CA ILE A 108 -8.72 -10.94 14.74
C ILE A 108 -9.06 -9.65 14.02
N TYR A 109 -10.13 -8.98 14.44
CA TYR A 109 -10.49 -7.65 13.95
C TYR A 109 -9.70 -6.62 14.74
N ILE A 110 -9.23 -5.56 14.08
CA ILE A 110 -8.40 -4.55 14.71
C ILE A 110 -8.87 -3.17 14.24
N GLY A 111 -8.82 -2.22 15.16
CA GLY A 111 -8.85 -0.80 14.89
C GLY A 111 -7.70 -0.16 15.66
N THR A 112 -7.08 0.88 15.10
CA THR A 112 -5.95 1.56 15.72
C THR A 112 -6.22 3.06 15.76
N SER A 113 -6.35 3.60 16.98
CA SER A 113 -6.68 5.02 17.18
C SER A 113 -5.47 5.78 17.69
N ILE A 114 -4.98 6.76 16.93
CA ILE A 114 -3.81 7.57 17.29
C ILE A 114 -4.18 9.04 17.54
N THR A 115 -3.46 9.68 18.46
CA THR A 115 -3.49 11.14 18.67
C THR A 115 -2.26 11.86 18.10
N ALA A 116 -1.18 11.13 17.85
CA ALA A 116 0.02 11.55 17.16
C ALA A 116 0.63 10.34 16.41
N GLU A 117 1.46 10.60 15.41
CA GLU A 117 2.23 9.56 14.74
C GLU A 117 3.21 8.90 15.73
N PRO A 118 3.44 7.57 15.69
CA PRO A 118 4.51 6.94 16.44
C PRO A 118 5.90 7.48 16.05
N ASP A 119 6.83 7.58 17.02
CA ASP A 119 8.17 8.18 16.84
C ASP A 119 9.01 7.54 15.72
N VAL A 120 8.71 6.30 15.32
CA VAL A 120 9.34 5.61 14.19
C VAL A 120 8.96 6.20 12.82
N GLY A 121 7.96 7.08 12.77
CA GLY A 121 7.50 7.77 11.56
C GLY A 121 6.71 6.89 10.59
N GLU A 122 6.18 5.76 11.06
CA GLU A 122 5.30 4.85 10.32
C GLU A 122 4.30 4.15 11.25
N LEU A 123 3.05 4.05 10.81
CA LEU A 123 2.00 3.28 11.46
C LEU A 123 1.67 2.02 10.66
N ARG A 124 1.91 0.85 11.27
CA ARG A 124 1.57 -0.45 10.67
C ARG A 124 1.13 -1.48 11.71
N LEU A 125 0.35 -2.48 11.29
CA LEU A 125 0.42 -3.80 11.93
C LEU A 125 1.50 -4.61 11.20
N ILE A 126 2.28 -5.38 11.96
CA ILE A 126 3.10 -6.46 11.41
C ILE A 126 2.78 -7.78 12.14
N ALA A 127 2.18 -8.71 11.41
CA ALA A 127 1.99 -10.09 11.83
C ALA A 127 3.23 -10.92 11.47
N ARG A 128 3.90 -11.48 12.49
CA ARG A 128 5.16 -12.22 12.36
C ARG A 128 4.91 -13.71 12.54
N LEU A 129 4.86 -14.45 11.43
CA LEU A 129 4.50 -15.86 11.39
C LEU A 129 5.72 -16.77 11.18
N SER A 130 5.67 -17.99 11.71
CA SER A 130 6.76 -18.96 11.63
C SER A 130 7.10 -19.35 10.19
N LYS A 131 8.37 -19.21 9.79
CA LYS A 131 8.85 -19.41 8.42
C LYS A 131 9.40 -20.83 8.20
N SER A 132 8.64 -21.71 7.51
CA SER A 132 9.09 -23.08 7.21
C SER A 132 9.17 -23.45 5.71
N ALA A 133 9.12 -22.49 4.78
CA ALA A 133 9.10 -22.80 3.33
C ALA A 133 9.54 -21.68 2.36
N LEU A 134 10.40 -20.73 2.75
CA LEU A 134 10.74 -19.57 1.90
C LEU A 134 12.25 -19.35 1.71
N PRO A 135 12.71 -19.07 0.46
CA PRO A 135 14.13 -18.91 0.14
C PRO A 135 14.75 -17.65 0.76
N ASN A 136 16.08 -17.65 0.87
CA ASN A 136 16.89 -16.51 1.29
C ASN A 136 17.56 -15.84 0.07
N GLY A 137 18.03 -14.59 0.22
CA GLY A 137 18.67 -13.82 -0.86
C GLY A 137 19.70 -12.82 -0.37
N THR A 138 20.52 -12.32 -1.28
CA THR A 138 21.60 -11.34 -1.00
C THR A 138 21.11 -9.92 -1.24
N ALA A 139 21.36 -8.98 -0.31
CA ALA A 139 20.96 -7.58 -0.48
C ALA A 139 21.74 -6.91 -1.63
N ILE A 140 21.07 -6.06 -2.40
CA ILE A 140 21.63 -5.34 -3.56
C ILE A 140 21.26 -3.84 -3.63
N GLU A 141 20.28 -3.38 -2.84
CA GLU A 141 20.05 -1.94 -2.62
C GLU A 141 19.49 -1.75 -1.20
N GLY A 142 20.22 -0.99 -0.38
CA GLY A 142 19.94 -0.87 1.05
C GLY A 142 19.87 -2.24 1.74
N SER A 143 18.85 -2.42 2.58
CA SER A 143 18.52 -3.69 3.24
C SER A 143 17.12 -4.21 2.87
N ASP A 144 16.55 -3.73 1.77
CA ASP A 144 15.16 -4.01 1.36
C ASP A 144 14.98 -4.46 -0.10
N VAL A 145 16.03 -4.45 -0.92
CA VAL A 145 16.07 -5.08 -2.25
C VAL A 145 17.13 -6.18 -2.26
N PHE A 146 16.75 -7.37 -2.75
CA PHE A 146 17.56 -8.59 -2.74
C PHE A 146 17.64 -9.23 -4.13
N LEU A 147 18.70 -9.97 -4.39
CA LEU A 147 18.89 -10.83 -5.55
C LEU A 147 18.76 -12.30 -5.16
N ILE A 148 17.93 -13.05 -5.89
CA ILE A 148 17.75 -14.50 -5.77
C ILE A 148 17.75 -15.09 -7.17
N ASN A 149 18.76 -15.91 -7.50
CA ASN A 149 18.87 -16.62 -8.79
C ASN A 149 18.68 -15.71 -10.03
N GLY A 150 19.31 -14.52 -10.02
CA GLY A 150 19.20 -13.53 -11.11
C GLY A 150 17.91 -12.69 -11.11
N GLN A 151 16.95 -12.97 -10.23
CA GLN A 151 15.73 -12.19 -10.07
C GLN A 151 15.81 -11.29 -8.84
N THR A 152 15.37 -10.05 -8.98
CA THR A 152 15.23 -9.12 -7.87
C THR A 152 13.94 -9.36 -7.10
N ARG A 153 14.02 -9.21 -5.78
CA ARG A 153 12.92 -9.36 -4.82
C ARG A 153 12.99 -8.23 -3.82
N SER A 154 11.84 -7.70 -3.44
CA SER A 154 11.72 -6.69 -2.38
C SER A 154 10.38 -6.85 -1.71
N LYS A 155 10.32 -6.54 -0.41
CA LYS A 155 9.07 -6.40 0.33
C LYS A 155 8.11 -5.41 -0.35
N PHE A 156 8.65 -4.39 -1.01
CA PHE A 156 7.87 -3.41 -1.76
C PHE A 156 7.18 -3.97 -3.02
N TYR A 157 7.64 -5.09 -3.58
CA TYR A 157 7.00 -5.72 -4.75
C TYR A 157 5.74 -6.52 -4.40
N SER A 158 5.40 -6.62 -3.11
CA SER A 158 4.07 -7.08 -2.66
C SER A 158 3.01 -5.98 -2.72
N SER A 159 3.41 -4.73 -2.91
CA SER A 159 2.53 -3.57 -2.83
C SER A 159 1.53 -3.52 -3.97
N VAL A 160 0.29 -3.11 -3.66
CA VAL A 160 -0.73 -2.78 -4.65
C VAL A 160 -1.26 -1.35 -4.40
N PRO A 161 -1.63 -0.60 -5.45
CA PRO A 161 -2.35 0.66 -5.31
C PRO A 161 -3.63 0.44 -4.51
N PHE A 162 -3.84 1.26 -3.48
CA PHE A 162 -4.88 1.01 -2.49
C PHE A 162 -6.31 1.05 -3.01
N ILE A 163 -6.59 1.66 -4.17
CA ILE A 163 -7.89 1.48 -4.85
C ILE A 163 -8.18 0.01 -5.21
N ARG A 164 -7.15 -0.80 -5.49
CA ARG A 164 -7.26 -2.24 -5.76
C ARG A 164 -7.43 -3.07 -4.48
N ASP A 165 -7.40 -2.43 -3.31
CA ASP A 165 -7.37 -3.07 -1.98
C ASP A 165 -8.33 -2.38 -0.97
N GLN A 166 -9.20 -1.47 -1.44
CA GLN A 166 -10.31 -0.77 -0.77
C GLN A 166 -10.10 -0.11 0.62
N VAL A 167 -8.94 -0.21 1.27
CA VAL A 167 -8.83 -0.10 2.75
C VAL A 167 -7.82 0.97 3.24
N HIS A 168 -7.11 1.68 2.35
CA HIS A 168 -5.96 2.52 2.77
C HIS A 168 -5.71 3.79 1.92
N GLY A 169 -5.04 4.82 2.48
CA GLY A 169 -4.26 5.89 1.81
C GLY A 169 -4.86 6.63 0.58
N GLY A 170 -4.09 7.48 -0.09
CA GLY A 170 -4.56 8.05 -1.37
C GLY A 170 -4.78 6.93 -2.40
N PRO A 171 -5.75 7.01 -3.32
CA PRO A 171 -6.19 5.85 -4.12
C PRO A 171 -5.09 5.14 -4.94
N PHE A 172 -3.99 5.83 -5.22
CA PHE A 172 -2.86 5.32 -6.00
C PHE A 172 -1.59 5.10 -5.16
N PHE A 173 -1.60 5.43 -3.86
CA PHE A 173 -0.53 5.07 -2.94
C PHE A 173 -0.49 3.55 -2.78
N ARG A 174 0.68 3.02 -2.45
CA ARG A 174 0.93 1.58 -2.30
C ARG A 174 2.00 1.39 -1.23
N ASP A 175 1.89 0.31 -0.44
CA ASP A 175 2.86 0.00 0.59
C ASP A 175 3.11 -1.51 0.69
N ILE A 176 4.06 -1.89 1.54
CA ILE A 176 4.46 -3.28 1.79
C ILE A 176 3.27 -4.07 2.36
N ASN A 177 2.92 -5.17 1.70
CA ASN A 177 1.88 -6.10 2.15
C ASN A 177 2.47 -7.35 2.80
N ASN A 178 3.57 -7.89 2.28
CA ASN A 178 4.23 -9.07 2.86
C ASN A 178 5.74 -9.15 2.60
N GLN A 179 6.45 -9.87 3.46
CA GLN A 179 7.88 -10.16 3.33
C GLN A 179 8.20 -11.56 3.86
N GLY A 180 9.08 -12.29 3.16
CA GLY A 180 9.78 -13.44 3.72
C GLY A 180 11.20 -13.03 4.13
N SER A 181 11.49 -13.00 5.42
CA SER A 181 12.77 -12.56 6.00
C SER A 181 13.37 -13.67 6.87
N ALA A 182 13.73 -13.42 8.13
CA ALA A 182 13.87 -14.51 9.12
C ALA A 182 12.51 -15.15 9.44
N GLN A 183 11.43 -14.38 9.27
CA GLN A 183 10.05 -14.74 9.57
C GLN A 183 9.19 -14.63 8.29
N GLN A 184 7.94 -15.08 8.34
CA GLN A 184 6.93 -14.73 7.34
C GLN A 184 6.12 -13.55 7.88
N GLU A 185 6.32 -12.37 7.30
CA GLU A 185 5.72 -11.12 7.75
C GLU A 185 4.54 -10.74 6.84
N LEU A 186 3.37 -10.53 7.43
CA LEU A 186 2.20 -9.93 6.79
C LEU A 186 1.95 -8.56 7.42
N TYR A 187 1.70 -7.55 6.59
CA TYR A 187 1.63 -6.16 7.00
C TYR A 187 0.26 -5.55 6.73
N TRP A 188 -0.07 -4.53 7.52
CA TRP A 188 -1.07 -3.54 7.15
C TRP A 188 -0.52 -2.16 7.45
N TYR A 189 -0.03 -1.45 6.42
CA TYR A 189 0.58 -0.12 6.55
C TYR A 189 -0.49 0.96 6.48
N MET A 190 -0.87 1.48 7.63
CA MET A 190 -1.84 2.57 7.77
C MET A 190 -1.32 3.88 7.19
N ASN A 191 -0.02 4.14 7.37
CA ASN A 191 0.74 5.18 6.71
C ASN A 191 2.24 4.80 6.68
N SER A 192 3.04 5.50 5.88
CA SER A 192 4.50 5.46 5.93
C SER A 192 5.11 6.63 5.17
N ASN A 193 6.43 6.78 5.30
CA ASN A 193 7.25 7.69 4.50
C ASN A 193 7.65 7.10 3.12
N HIS A 194 7.02 6.01 2.66
CA HIS A 194 7.30 5.37 1.38
C HIS A 194 6.62 6.14 0.22
N GLU A 195 7.37 7.02 -0.45
CA GLU A 195 6.85 7.95 -1.47
C GLU A 195 5.62 8.74 -0.98
N GLN A 196 5.69 9.26 0.24
CA GLN A 196 4.60 9.98 0.87
C GLN A 196 4.36 11.34 0.19
N THR A 197 3.10 11.63 -0.11
CA THR A 197 2.68 12.87 -0.81
C THR A 197 1.65 13.69 -0.03
N GLU A 198 1.25 13.22 1.16
CA GLU A 198 0.34 13.92 2.06
C GLU A 198 0.87 13.93 3.50
N THR A 199 0.46 14.93 4.29
CA THR A 199 0.63 14.88 5.75
C THR A 199 -0.17 13.72 6.34
N TYR A 200 0.38 13.04 7.34
CA TYR A 200 -0.33 12.01 8.08
C TYR A 200 -1.59 12.55 8.76
N ARG A 201 -2.57 11.64 8.93
CA ARG A 201 -3.83 11.91 9.61
C ARG A 201 -3.82 11.24 10.97
N THR A 202 -4.54 11.81 11.93
CA THR A 202 -4.78 11.22 13.26
C THR A 202 -6.24 10.78 13.38
N GLY A 203 -6.56 9.98 14.40
CA GLY A 203 -7.90 9.41 14.58
C GLY A 203 -7.89 7.89 14.41
N PHE A 204 -9.01 7.34 13.96
CA PHE A 204 -9.22 5.90 13.85
C PHE A 204 -8.79 5.36 12.48
N PHE A 205 -7.88 4.41 12.47
CA PHE A 205 -7.47 3.64 11.30
C PHE A 205 -8.14 2.27 11.30
N GLY A 206 -8.78 1.93 10.18
CA GLY A 206 -9.45 0.65 9.93
C GLY A 206 -10.97 0.81 9.80
N PRO A 207 -11.76 -0.24 10.10
CA PRO A 207 -11.32 -1.53 10.64
C PRO A 207 -10.55 -2.38 9.62
N TYR A 208 -9.74 -3.30 10.14
CA TYR A 208 -8.97 -4.28 9.38
C TYR A 208 -8.99 -5.62 10.11
N ALA A 209 -8.63 -6.72 9.43
CA ALA A 209 -8.72 -8.04 10.03
C ALA A 209 -7.61 -8.99 9.59
N LEU A 210 -7.01 -9.68 10.57
CA LEU A 210 -6.15 -10.83 10.35
C LEU A 210 -7.01 -12.10 10.39
N ALA A 211 -7.39 -12.58 9.21
CA ALA A 211 -8.15 -13.82 9.05
C ALA A 211 -7.20 -15.04 8.91
N ILE A 212 -7.47 -16.09 9.68
CA ILE A 212 -6.68 -17.33 9.69
C ILE A 212 -7.57 -18.46 9.18
N THR A 213 -7.16 -19.09 8.08
CA THR A 213 -7.95 -20.12 7.38
C THR A 213 -7.17 -21.42 7.25
N SER A 214 -7.86 -22.51 6.91
CA SER A 214 -7.26 -23.81 6.60
C SER A 214 -6.79 -23.96 5.14
N GLY A 215 -6.68 -22.86 4.39
CA GLY A 215 -6.16 -22.83 3.02
C GLY A 215 -7.06 -22.11 2.00
N GLY A 216 -8.37 -22.05 2.23
CA GLY A 216 -9.28 -21.22 1.43
C GLY A 216 -9.07 -19.73 1.67
N ALA A 217 -9.28 -18.88 0.66
CA ALA A 217 -9.25 -17.43 0.84
C ALA A 217 -10.35 -16.98 1.82
N PRO A 218 -10.11 -15.97 2.68
CA PRO A 218 -11.16 -15.39 3.51
C PRO A 218 -12.20 -14.66 2.63
N SER A 219 -13.37 -14.38 3.20
CA SER A 219 -14.39 -13.55 2.55
C SER A 219 -13.83 -12.18 2.17
N ALA A 220 -14.02 -11.77 0.92
CA ALA A 220 -13.70 -10.41 0.47
C ALA A 220 -14.62 -9.35 1.10
N SER A 221 -15.79 -9.75 1.62
CA SER A 221 -16.67 -8.89 2.42
C SER A 221 -16.39 -9.10 3.90
N LEU A 222 -15.79 -8.08 4.55
CA LEU A 222 -15.54 -8.06 5.98
C LEU A 222 -16.72 -7.41 6.71
N ASN A 223 -17.47 -8.18 7.51
CA ASN A 223 -18.53 -7.60 8.34
C ASN A 223 -17.93 -7.00 9.61
N THR A 224 -18.02 -5.67 9.73
CA THR A 224 -17.47 -4.88 10.85
C THR A 224 -18.56 -4.20 11.69
N THR A 225 -19.86 -4.39 11.38
CA THR A 225 -20.97 -3.63 11.99
C THR A 225 -21.09 -3.77 13.51
N PHE A 226 -20.58 -4.87 14.07
CA PHE A 226 -20.51 -5.07 15.52
C PHE A 226 -19.69 -3.97 16.23
N MET A 227 -18.73 -3.34 15.53
CA MET A 227 -17.83 -2.31 16.07
C MET A 227 -18.57 -1.02 16.45
N ASP A 228 -19.73 -0.75 15.82
CA ASP A 228 -20.64 0.35 16.17
C ASP A 228 -21.01 0.37 17.66
N SER A 229 -21.07 -0.81 18.29
CA SER A 229 -21.45 -0.98 19.70
C SER A 229 -20.29 -0.96 20.70
N LEU A 230 -19.03 -0.92 20.25
CA LEU A 230 -17.86 -1.19 21.10
C LEU A 230 -17.25 0.03 21.80
N GLY A 231 -17.74 1.24 21.51
CA GLY A 231 -17.22 2.49 22.10
C GLY A 231 -15.75 2.74 21.74
N LEU A 232 -15.38 2.53 20.47
CA LEU A 232 -14.00 2.70 20.00
C LEU A 232 -13.71 4.18 19.77
N ARG A 233 -12.61 4.69 20.33
CA ARG A 233 -12.27 6.12 20.25
C ARG A 233 -12.06 6.56 18.81
N GLY A 234 -12.78 7.59 18.37
CA GLY A 234 -12.66 8.14 17.02
C GLY A 234 -13.25 7.26 15.90
N TYR A 235 -13.83 6.10 16.23
CA TYR A 235 -14.60 5.31 15.27
C TYR A 235 -15.94 6.01 14.98
N VAL A 236 -16.29 6.13 13.71
CA VAL A 236 -17.58 6.65 13.27
C VAL A 236 -18.45 5.49 12.83
N ALA A 237 -19.46 5.17 13.63
CA ALA A 237 -20.42 4.10 13.34
C ALA A 237 -21.19 4.36 12.04
N ALA A 238 -21.66 3.30 11.38
CA ALA A 238 -22.40 3.43 10.11
C ALA A 238 -23.65 4.32 10.24
N SER A 239 -24.31 4.29 11.40
CA SER A 239 -25.48 5.11 11.73
C SER A 239 -25.20 6.62 11.85
N ALA A 240 -23.93 7.03 11.95
CA ALA A 240 -23.50 8.43 11.98
C ALA A 240 -23.05 8.95 10.59
N VAL A 241 -23.07 8.10 9.55
CA VAL A 241 -22.71 8.48 8.18
C VAL A 241 -23.94 9.00 7.43
N TYR A 242 -24.24 10.29 7.60
CA TYR A 242 -25.46 10.91 7.07
C TYR A 242 -25.36 11.40 5.61
N ASN A 243 -24.15 11.59 5.07
CA ASN A 243 -23.93 12.26 3.77
C ASN A 243 -23.08 11.41 2.83
N PHE A 244 -23.73 10.67 1.93
CA PHE A 244 -23.06 10.03 0.79
C PHE A 244 -22.98 11.00 -0.39
N CYS A 245 -21.78 11.26 -0.90
CA CYS A 245 -21.60 12.06 -2.12
C CYS A 245 -21.95 11.22 -3.36
N ALA A 246 -23.20 11.31 -3.82
CA ALA A 246 -23.67 10.65 -5.05
C ALA A 246 -23.45 11.53 -6.29
N GLY A 247 -23.10 10.88 -7.40
CA GLY A 247 -22.79 11.47 -8.71
C GLY A 247 -21.97 10.47 -9.56
N SER A 248 -21.33 10.92 -10.64
CA SER A 248 -20.64 10.10 -11.67
C SER A 248 -19.51 10.90 -12.35
N TYR A 249 -19.27 10.88 -13.68
CA TYR A 249 -18.14 11.64 -14.30
C TYR A 249 -18.32 12.11 -15.77
N SER A 250 -17.59 13.15 -16.19
CA SER A 250 -17.45 13.59 -17.59
C SER A 250 -16.06 14.21 -17.87
N GLY A 251 -15.74 14.54 -19.13
CA GLY A 251 -14.50 15.22 -19.52
C GLY A 251 -13.22 14.35 -19.54
N THR A 252 -13.36 13.04 -19.40
CA THR A 252 -12.24 12.08 -19.31
C THR A 252 -11.87 11.49 -20.68
N LEU A 253 -10.65 10.97 -20.80
CA LEU A 253 -10.23 10.23 -22.00
C LEU A 253 -11.05 8.94 -22.15
N SER A 254 -11.54 8.67 -23.37
CA SER A 254 -12.26 7.43 -23.67
C SER A 254 -11.41 6.19 -23.36
N GLY A 255 -12.05 5.13 -22.87
CA GLY A 255 -11.39 3.87 -22.50
C GLY A 255 -10.51 3.92 -21.24
N THR A 256 -10.48 5.03 -20.51
CA THR A 256 -9.68 5.16 -19.28
C THR A 256 -10.53 4.90 -18.04
N ALA A 257 -10.06 4.04 -17.13
CA ALA A 257 -10.70 3.85 -15.82
C ALA A 257 -10.58 5.12 -14.97
N VAL A 258 -11.66 5.50 -14.28
CA VAL A 258 -11.76 6.76 -13.55
C VAL A 258 -11.91 6.51 -12.04
N THR A 259 -11.17 7.28 -11.26
CA THR A 259 -11.26 7.31 -9.81
C THR A 259 -11.65 8.72 -9.37
N ILE A 260 -12.68 8.81 -8.55
CA ILE A 260 -13.05 10.05 -7.87
C ILE A 260 -12.50 9.95 -6.45
N GLY A 261 -11.76 10.96 -6.00
CA GLY A 261 -11.15 11.00 -4.68
C GLY A 261 -11.52 12.27 -3.92
N PHE A 262 -11.87 12.12 -2.64
CA PHE A 262 -12.18 13.19 -1.70
C PHE A 262 -11.17 13.16 -0.56
N LYS A 263 -10.73 14.32 -0.08
CA LYS A 263 -9.81 14.40 1.06
C LYS A 263 -9.90 15.71 1.82
N ASN A 264 -9.57 15.65 3.10
CA ASN A 264 -9.20 16.78 3.94
C ASN A 264 -8.09 16.33 4.94
N SER A 265 -7.84 17.11 5.99
CA SER A 265 -6.86 16.80 7.04
C SER A 265 -7.30 15.68 8.00
N ALA A 266 -8.59 15.33 8.05
CA ALA A 266 -9.13 14.30 8.94
C ALA A 266 -9.35 12.96 8.23
N ALA A 267 -9.79 12.97 6.98
CA ALA A 267 -10.19 11.78 6.24
C ALA A 267 -9.92 11.89 4.73
N GLN A 268 -10.07 10.75 4.06
CA GLN A 268 -9.83 10.56 2.64
C GLN A 268 -10.63 9.34 2.15
N TYR A 269 -11.28 9.48 0.99
CA TYR A 269 -12.19 8.50 0.41
C TYR A 269 -12.02 8.47 -1.11
N TRP A 270 -12.33 7.35 -1.75
CA TRP A 270 -12.38 7.25 -3.20
C TRP A 270 -13.39 6.22 -3.66
N VAL A 271 -13.78 6.33 -4.92
CA VAL A 271 -14.66 5.38 -5.60
C VAL A 271 -14.18 5.19 -7.05
N ALA A 272 -14.21 3.95 -7.53
CA ALA A 272 -14.07 3.65 -8.95
C ALA A 272 -15.38 4.02 -9.64
N ALA A 273 -15.33 4.90 -10.64
CA ALA A 273 -16.54 5.48 -11.20
C ALA A 273 -17.25 4.50 -12.15
N SER A 274 -18.54 4.27 -11.92
CA SER A 274 -19.44 3.46 -12.76
C SER A 274 -20.65 4.28 -13.19
N GLY A 275 -20.82 4.49 -14.49
CA GLY A 275 -21.88 5.36 -15.04
C GLY A 275 -21.48 6.84 -15.18
N SER A 276 -22.29 7.61 -15.91
CA SER A 276 -21.93 8.90 -16.52
C SER A 276 -22.53 10.15 -15.81
N SER A 277 -21.78 11.27 -15.80
CA SER A 277 -22.13 12.69 -15.48
C SER A 277 -22.15 13.30 -14.03
N ILE A 278 -21.00 13.49 -13.35
CA ILE A 278 -20.75 14.74 -12.56
C ILE A 278 -20.16 15.78 -13.51
N ASN A 279 -20.61 17.03 -13.38
CA ASN A 279 -19.99 18.18 -14.03
C ASN A 279 -18.75 18.66 -13.25
N LEU A 280 -17.63 17.95 -13.40
CA LEU A 280 -16.30 18.47 -13.03
C LEU A 280 -15.72 19.22 -14.23
N SER A 281 -15.81 20.55 -14.22
CA SER A 281 -15.16 21.38 -15.23
C SER A 281 -13.64 21.41 -15.01
N SER A 282 -12.88 20.68 -15.82
CA SER A 282 -11.43 20.82 -15.86
C SER A 282 -11.03 22.07 -16.63
N SER A 283 -10.27 22.97 -16.00
CA SER A 283 -9.65 24.12 -16.68
C SER A 283 -8.41 23.75 -17.52
N LEU A 284 -8.03 22.47 -17.55
CA LEU A 284 -6.87 21.99 -18.30
C LEU A 284 -7.21 21.84 -19.79
N SER A 285 -6.74 22.78 -20.60
CA SER A 285 -6.81 22.70 -22.06
C SER A 285 -6.24 21.37 -22.60
N VAL A 286 -7.00 20.70 -23.46
CA VAL A 286 -6.54 19.57 -24.29
C VAL A 286 -6.10 20.14 -25.65
N PRO A 287 -4.80 20.38 -25.88
CA PRO A 287 -4.33 20.95 -27.15
C PRO A 287 -4.39 19.92 -28.27
N SER A 288 -4.53 20.39 -29.51
CA SER A 288 -4.16 19.61 -30.70
C SER A 288 -2.69 19.21 -30.61
N VAL A 289 -2.39 17.91 -30.77
CA VAL A 289 -1.03 17.37 -30.70
C VAL A 289 -0.53 16.96 -32.07
N ILE A 290 0.75 17.25 -32.36
CA ILE A 290 1.45 16.72 -33.55
C ILE A 290 1.73 15.22 -33.32
N TRP A 291 2.23 14.89 -32.14
CA TRP A 291 2.48 13.53 -31.69
C TRP A 291 2.31 13.45 -30.17
N ARG A 292 2.14 12.23 -29.66
CA ARG A 292 2.17 11.90 -28.23
C ARG A 292 2.92 10.59 -28.06
N ILE A 293 3.70 10.47 -26.99
CA ILE A 293 4.36 9.21 -26.62
C ILE A 293 3.54 8.56 -25.50
N ALA A 294 3.23 7.29 -25.67
CA ALA A 294 2.51 6.44 -24.72
C ALA A 294 2.95 4.98 -24.95
N GLY A 295 2.84 4.14 -23.91
CA GLY A 295 3.50 2.84 -23.89
C GLY A 295 4.99 3.00 -23.60
N PHE A 296 5.38 2.79 -22.34
CA PHE A 296 6.74 3.06 -21.87
C PHE A 296 7.48 1.75 -21.57
N LEU A 297 8.75 1.66 -21.99
CA LEU A 297 9.59 0.49 -21.71
C LEU A 297 9.68 0.25 -20.20
N ASN A 298 9.49 -1.00 -19.77
CA ASN A 298 9.55 -1.50 -18.40
C ASN A 298 8.46 -0.99 -17.44
N ALA A 299 7.47 -0.20 -17.91
CA ALA A 299 6.36 0.25 -17.07
C ALA A 299 5.46 -0.90 -16.57
N ASP A 300 5.39 -1.98 -17.34
CA ASP A 300 4.74 -3.25 -17.00
C ASP A 300 5.44 -4.01 -15.87
N LYS A 301 6.73 -3.74 -15.64
CA LYS A 301 7.61 -4.51 -14.75
C LYS A 301 7.88 -3.81 -13.43
N ILE A 302 7.90 -2.47 -13.43
CA ILE A 302 8.45 -1.66 -12.33
C ILE A 302 7.82 -1.97 -10.97
N GLU A 303 6.52 -2.27 -10.94
CA GLU A 303 5.79 -2.61 -9.71
C GLU A 303 6.27 -3.90 -9.03
N SER A 304 7.04 -4.74 -9.74
CA SER A 304 7.34 -6.13 -9.35
C SER A 304 8.82 -6.53 -9.41
N MET A 305 9.70 -5.65 -9.93
CA MET A 305 11.14 -5.93 -10.04
C MET A 305 11.97 -4.64 -10.17
N HIS A 306 13.24 -4.72 -9.80
CA HIS A 306 14.15 -3.59 -9.73
C HIS A 306 14.59 -3.10 -11.13
N PRO A 307 14.73 -1.79 -11.37
CA PRO A 307 15.17 -1.27 -12.66
C PRO A 307 16.66 -1.55 -12.99
N VAL A 308 17.56 -1.62 -11.99
CA VAL A 308 19.04 -1.66 -12.19
C VAL A 308 19.75 -2.51 -11.12
N LEU A 309 20.53 -3.56 -11.46
CA LEU A 309 21.33 -4.29 -10.46
C LEU A 309 22.64 -3.53 -10.13
N TYR A 310 22.50 -2.51 -9.27
CA TYR A 310 23.55 -1.86 -8.49
C TYR A 310 24.70 -1.10 -9.21
N ILE A 311 25.20 -0.04 -8.56
CA ILE A 311 26.47 0.63 -8.89
C ILE A 311 27.25 0.84 -7.60
N SER A 312 28.43 0.22 -7.51
CA SER A 312 29.62 0.87 -6.94
C SER A 312 30.90 0.15 -7.39
N GLY A 313 31.76 0.83 -8.16
CA GLY A 313 33.20 0.49 -8.24
C GLY A 313 33.74 -0.27 -9.44
N CYS A 314 32.96 -0.66 -10.46
CA CYS A 314 33.48 -1.40 -11.62
C CYS A 314 33.83 -0.50 -12.84
N LEU A 315 35.01 -0.75 -13.41
CA LEU A 315 35.55 -0.14 -14.64
C LEU A 315 35.05 -0.87 -15.92
N ASP A 316 33.80 -1.33 -15.93
CA ASP A 316 33.25 -2.16 -17.02
C ASP A 316 31.74 -1.93 -17.23
N ASP A 317 31.39 -1.48 -18.44
CA ASP A 317 30.02 -1.25 -18.93
C ASP A 317 29.21 -2.56 -19.10
N SER A 318 29.88 -3.72 -19.13
CA SER A 318 29.24 -5.04 -19.32
C SER A 318 28.44 -5.54 -18.10
N LEU A 319 28.63 -4.89 -16.93
CA LEU A 319 28.04 -5.32 -15.65
C LEU A 319 26.78 -4.55 -15.23
N PHE A 320 26.30 -3.61 -16.05
CA PHE A 320 25.01 -2.92 -15.87
C PHE A 320 23.81 -3.84 -16.17
N ARG A 321 23.73 -4.96 -15.45
CA ARG A 321 22.62 -5.92 -15.58
C ARG A 321 21.38 -5.27 -14.95
N SER A 322 20.30 -5.10 -15.69
CA SER A 322 18.99 -4.98 -15.05
C SER A 322 18.60 -6.35 -14.48
N ASP A 323 17.49 -6.44 -13.72
CA ASP A 323 16.83 -7.75 -13.53
C ASP A 323 16.73 -8.43 -14.92
N THR A 324 17.02 -9.74 -15.03
CA THR A 324 17.14 -10.38 -16.36
C THR A 324 15.84 -10.35 -17.17
N ARG A 325 14.72 -10.04 -16.52
CA ARG A 325 13.39 -9.84 -17.12
C ARG A 325 13.16 -8.39 -17.60
N MET A 326 13.88 -7.41 -17.05
CA MET A 326 13.85 -6.01 -17.49
C MET A 326 14.53 -5.88 -18.86
N SER A 327 13.95 -5.03 -19.72
CA SER A 327 14.53 -4.72 -21.02
C SER A 327 15.61 -3.64 -20.89
N LYS A 328 16.69 -3.73 -21.67
CA LYS A 328 17.82 -2.78 -21.60
C LYS A 328 17.35 -1.33 -21.77
N TRP A 329 17.69 -0.48 -20.81
CA TRP A 329 17.39 0.95 -20.84
C TRP A 329 18.14 1.67 -21.99
N GLY A 330 17.51 2.71 -22.56
CA GLY A 330 18.14 3.56 -23.58
C GLY A 330 18.14 3.03 -25.02
N ALA A 331 17.46 1.90 -25.30
CA ALA A 331 17.33 1.39 -26.66
C ALA A 331 16.51 2.34 -27.55
N ALA A 332 17.08 2.80 -28.67
CA ALA A 332 16.54 3.86 -29.53
C ALA A 332 15.16 3.54 -30.18
N SER A 333 14.77 2.27 -30.22
CA SER A 333 13.45 1.80 -30.68
C SER A 333 12.35 1.91 -29.61
N SER A 334 12.65 2.43 -28.41
CA SER A 334 11.75 2.45 -27.26
C SER A 334 11.89 3.73 -26.44
N PHE A 335 10.81 4.17 -25.80
CA PHE A 335 10.85 5.30 -24.87
C PHE A 335 10.79 4.78 -23.42
N PRO A 336 11.77 5.07 -22.55
CA PRO A 336 11.84 4.52 -21.21
C PRO A 336 10.83 5.16 -20.26
N MET A 337 10.29 4.38 -19.31
CA MET A 337 9.38 4.92 -18.28
C MET A 337 10.05 5.90 -17.30
N ALA A 338 11.37 5.83 -17.17
CA ALA A 338 12.16 6.60 -16.23
C ALA A 338 13.47 7.08 -16.89
N GLN A 339 13.95 8.25 -16.46
CA GLN A 339 15.22 8.84 -16.88
C GLN A 339 16.14 8.92 -15.67
N PHE A 340 17.26 8.20 -15.73
CA PHE A 340 18.29 8.22 -14.70
C PHE A 340 19.54 8.91 -15.27
N LYS A 341 20.01 9.95 -14.58
CA LYS A 341 21.13 10.81 -15.03
C LYS A 341 22.39 10.05 -15.45
N ALA A 342 22.65 8.90 -14.80
CA ALA A 342 23.84 8.07 -15.01
C ALA A 342 23.54 6.68 -15.61
N VAL A 343 22.39 6.48 -16.28
CA VAL A 343 22.05 5.19 -16.93
C VAL A 343 21.60 5.35 -18.38
N ASN A 344 20.64 6.25 -18.65
CA ASN A 344 19.97 6.34 -19.95
C ASN A 344 19.71 7.78 -20.43
N ASN A 345 20.47 8.74 -19.89
CA ASN A 345 20.39 10.14 -20.26
C ASN A 345 21.45 10.50 -21.33
N PRO A 346 21.10 11.17 -22.43
CA PRO A 346 19.77 11.64 -22.81
C PRO A 346 18.95 10.58 -23.57
N THR A 347 17.63 10.74 -23.58
CA THR A 347 16.75 10.08 -24.56
C THR A 347 16.46 11.03 -25.72
N THR A 348 16.69 10.57 -26.94
CA THR A 348 16.52 11.35 -28.18
C THR A 348 15.21 10.98 -28.86
N ILE A 349 14.37 11.97 -29.19
CA ILE A 349 13.18 11.81 -30.04
C ILE A 349 13.50 12.34 -31.42
N LYS A 350 13.27 11.54 -32.47
CA LYS A 350 13.31 11.98 -33.87
C LYS A 350 11.89 11.96 -34.43
N TRP A 351 11.49 13.02 -35.13
CA TRP A 351 10.24 13.07 -35.88
C TRP A 351 10.42 13.92 -37.14
N THR A 352 9.66 13.64 -38.19
CA THR A 352 9.59 14.48 -39.39
C THR A 352 8.41 15.44 -39.24
N ALA A 353 8.65 16.74 -39.45
CA ALA A 353 7.60 17.76 -39.45
C ALA A 353 7.09 18.01 -40.87
N SER A 354 5.77 18.16 -41.05
CA SER A 354 5.21 18.74 -42.27
C SER A 354 5.42 20.26 -42.31
N SER A 355 5.26 20.89 -43.48
CA SER A 355 5.27 22.36 -43.63
C SER A 355 4.27 23.05 -42.71
N SER A 356 3.06 22.50 -42.54
CA SER A 356 2.04 22.98 -41.60
C SER A 356 2.41 22.79 -40.11
N GLN A 357 3.39 21.95 -39.81
CA GLN A 357 3.90 21.71 -38.46
C GLN A 357 5.09 22.62 -38.10
N ILE A 358 5.64 23.38 -39.06
CA ILE A 358 6.64 24.43 -38.81
C ILE A 358 5.99 25.63 -38.11
N GLY A 359 6.71 26.26 -37.18
CA GLY A 359 6.26 27.45 -36.46
C GLY A 359 6.47 27.36 -34.95
N ALA A 360 5.80 28.24 -34.20
CA ALA A 360 5.90 28.24 -32.73
C ALA A 360 5.19 27.01 -32.14
N ARG A 361 5.84 26.28 -31.25
CA ARG A 361 5.32 25.02 -30.68
C ARG A 361 5.63 24.91 -29.19
N THR A 362 4.94 23.99 -28.52
CA THR A 362 5.12 23.68 -27.10
C THR A 362 5.41 22.20 -26.90
N LEU A 363 6.56 21.86 -26.29
CA LEU A 363 6.77 20.53 -25.72
C LEU A 363 6.28 20.53 -24.27
N ARG A 364 5.53 19.47 -23.91
CA ARG A 364 5.01 19.25 -22.56
C ARG A 364 5.46 17.89 -22.08
N ILE A 365 6.38 17.85 -21.12
CA ILE A 365 6.77 16.61 -20.43
C ILE A 365 6.03 16.57 -19.10
N ARG A 366 5.33 15.46 -18.85
CA ARG A 366 4.65 15.17 -17.59
C ARG A 366 5.39 14.00 -16.93
N THR A 367 5.83 14.17 -15.69
CA THR A 367 6.39 13.08 -14.88
C THR A 367 5.45 12.78 -13.72
N THR A 368 5.43 11.54 -13.26
CA THR A 368 4.60 11.13 -12.11
C THR A 368 5.37 11.25 -10.79
N GLU A 369 6.69 11.03 -10.84
CA GLU A 369 7.64 10.97 -9.73
C GLU A 369 8.92 11.78 -10.07
N ALA A 370 9.70 12.12 -9.05
CA ALA A 370 11.06 12.62 -9.20
C ALA A 370 11.90 12.23 -7.96
N PHE A 371 13.13 11.78 -8.18
CA PHE A 371 14.09 11.44 -7.12
C PHE A 371 15.34 12.32 -7.23
N ALA A 372 15.94 12.69 -6.09
CA ALA A 372 17.19 13.48 -6.00
C ALA A 372 17.22 14.74 -6.90
N GLY A 373 16.10 15.48 -6.97
CA GLY A 373 15.98 16.69 -7.79
C GLY A 373 16.02 16.45 -9.32
N GLY A 374 15.74 15.23 -9.77
CA GLY A 374 15.64 14.87 -11.18
C GLY A 374 14.51 15.63 -11.89
N ARG A 375 14.86 16.36 -12.96
CA ARG A 375 13.89 17.04 -13.85
C ARG A 375 14.43 17.12 -15.28
N PRO A 376 13.55 17.11 -16.30
CA PRO A 376 13.96 17.22 -17.70
C PRO A 376 14.52 18.63 -18.03
N GLN A 377 15.57 18.67 -18.83
CA GLN A 377 15.97 19.81 -19.65
C GLN A 377 15.97 19.34 -21.10
N ILE A 378 15.64 20.22 -22.06
CA ILE A 378 15.46 19.81 -23.46
C ILE A 378 16.40 20.55 -24.40
N THR A 379 16.82 19.88 -25.46
CA THR A 379 17.40 20.48 -26.65
C THR A 379 16.53 20.09 -27.85
N VAL A 380 16.14 21.07 -28.66
CA VAL A 380 15.35 20.91 -29.89
C VAL A 380 16.15 21.60 -31.01
N ASN A 381 16.76 20.79 -31.87
CA ASN A 381 17.73 21.25 -32.88
C ASN A 381 18.84 22.12 -32.23
N SER A 382 18.91 23.40 -32.55
CA SER A 382 19.89 24.35 -31.98
C SER A 382 19.42 25.09 -30.72
N PHE A 383 18.18 24.87 -30.26
CA PHE A 383 17.66 25.49 -29.02
C PHE A 383 17.84 24.56 -27.83
N THR A 384 18.44 25.07 -26.76
CA THR A 384 18.45 24.43 -25.44
C THR A 384 17.64 25.27 -24.48
N SER A 385 16.75 24.63 -23.71
CA SER A 385 15.95 25.34 -22.71
C SER A 385 16.74 25.66 -21.44
N SER A 386 16.30 26.68 -20.70
CA SER A 386 16.72 26.87 -19.31
C SER A 386 16.36 25.63 -18.48
N ALA A 387 17.26 25.19 -17.60
CA ALA A 387 16.99 24.11 -16.67
C ALA A 387 15.83 24.49 -15.73
N PRO A 388 14.77 23.66 -15.58
CA PRO A 388 13.72 23.93 -14.61
C PRO A 388 14.26 23.88 -13.18
N ALA A 389 13.57 24.59 -12.29
CA ALA A 389 13.76 24.48 -10.84
C ALA A 389 13.66 23.00 -10.39
N ALA A 390 14.32 22.67 -9.29
CA ALA A 390 14.17 21.34 -8.70
C ALA A 390 12.71 21.13 -8.26
N PRO A 391 12.12 19.94 -8.50
CA PRO A 391 10.80 19.62 -7.96
C PRO A 391 10.88 19.55 -6.43
N PRO A 392 9.75 19.72 -5.72
CA PRO A 392 9.69 19.45 -4.28
C PRO A 392 10.19 18.04 -3.99
N ALA A 393 11.03 17.91 -2.97
CA ALA A 393 11.55 16.62 -2.56
C ALA A 393 10.43 15.77 -1.93
N VAL A 394 10.39 14.50 -2.35
CA VAL A 394 9.82 13.42 -1.54
C VAL A 394 11.05 12.64 -1.08
N ASP A 395 11.34 12.67 0.23
CA ASP A 395 12.59 12.12 0.78
C ASP A 395 12.52 10.59 0.93
N SER A 396 12.32 9.93 -0.21
CA SER A 396 12.05 8.51 -0.33
C SER A 396 12.58 7.96 -1.65
N ARG A 397 12.92 6.67 -1.69
CA ARG A 397 13.14 5.95 -2.96
C ARG A 397 11.78 5.56 -3.55
N GLY A 398 11.49 5.95 -4.78
CA GLY A 398 10.24 5.57 -5.47
C GLY A 398 10.44 4.44 -6.48
N VAL A 399 10.90 4.78 -7.68
CA VAL A 399 11.07 3.89 -8.84
C VAL A 399 11.89 2.60 -8.59
N THR A 400 12.84 2.61 -7.65
CA THR A 400 13.59 1.39 -7.28
C THR A 400 12.83 0.46 -6.34
N ARG A 401 11.68 0.89 -5.80
CA ARG A 401 10.86 0.18 -4.81
C ARG A 401 9.41 0.01 -5.27
N GLY A 402 9.17 -0.29 -6.54
CA GLY A 402 7.86 -0.73 -7.00
C GLY A 402 6.79 0.35 -7.15
N THR A 403 7.12 1.63 -6.98
CA THR A 403 6.18 2.74 -7.18
C THR A 403 6.57 3.62 -8.36
N TRP A 404 5.62 4.45 -8.75
CA TRP A 404 5.73 5.49 -9.78
C TRP A 404 4.96 6.76 -9.35
N ARG A 405 4.42 6.79 -8.12
CA ARG A 405 3.37 7.71 -7.66
C ARG A 405 3.92 8.81 -6.75
N GLY A 406 4.74 9.71 -7.29
CA GLY A 406 5.12 10.94 -6.59
C GLY A 406 4.15 12.12 -6.83
N LEU A 407 4.64 13.35 -6.70
CA LEU A 407 3.84 14.59 -6.68
C LEU A 407 3.25 15.07 -8.04
N ASN A 408 3.47 14.38 -9.17
CA ASN A 408 3.16 14.83 -10.55
C ASN A 408 3.76 16.19 -10.94
N GLN A 409 4.74 16.21 -11.85
CA GLN A 409 5.32 17.46 -12.36
C GLN A 409 5.00 17.67 -13.85
N VAL A 410 4.79 18.92 -14.26
CA VAL A 410 4.50 19.30 -15.65
C VAL A 410 5.44 20.40 -16.11
N CYS A 411 6.47 20.03 -16.87
CA CYS A 411 7.34 20.98 -17.53
C CYS A 411 6.78 21.33 -18.91
N LYS A 412 6.83 22.62 -19.27
CA LYS A 412 6.41 23.16 -20.57
C LYS A 412 7.53 24.04 -21.11
N TRP A 413 7.88 23.88 -22.38
CA TRP A 413 8.80 24.77 -23.08
C TRP A 413 8.19 25.23 -24.39
N PHE A 414 8.45 26.49 -24.73
CA PHE A 414 7.98 27.15 -25.94
C PHE A 414 9.20 27.52 -26.78
N TRP A 415 9.11 27.34 -28.10
CA TRP A 415 10.11 27.85 -29.02
C TRP A 415 9.46 28.55 -30.21
N CYS A 416 10.19 29.50 -30.80
CA CYS A 416 9.72 30.34 -31.91
C CYS A 416 9.96 29.67 -33.28
N GLN A 417 9.41 30.29 -34.33
CA GLN A 417 9.27 29.68 -35.66
C GLN A 417 10.60 29.20 -36.30
N SER A 418 11.71 29.89 -36.04
CA SER A 418 13.01 29.69 -36.71
C SER A 418 13.74 28.39 -36.36
N LEU A 419 13.19 27.56 -35.46
CA LEU A 419 13.89 26.40 -34.89
C LEU A 419 13.57 25.06 -35.53
N VAL A 420 12.60 25.01 -36.44
CA VAL A 420 12.32 23.83 -37.28
C VAL A 420 12.72 24.14 -38.73
N LEU A 421 13.98 24.53 -38.91
CA LEU A 421 14.59 24.66 -40.23
C LEU A 421 15.18 23.30 -40.65
N PHE A 422 14.95 22.94 -41.92
CA PHE A 422 15.39 21.68 -42.51
C PHE A 422 16.93 21.57 -42.54
N ARG A 423 17.41 20.34 -42.32
CA ARG A 423 18.58 19.78 -43.01
C ARG A 423 18.12 18.52 -43.73
#